data_AF-A0A291RNC5-F1
#
_entry.id   AF-A0A291RNC5-F1
#
_cell.length_a   1.000
_cell.length_b   1.000
_cell.length_c   1.000
_cell.angle_alpha   90.00
_cell.angle_beta   90.00
_cell.angle_gamma   90.00
#
_symmetry.space_group_name_H-M   'P 1'
#
loop_
_entity.id
_entity.type
_entity.pdbx_description
1 polymer ?
#
loop_
_entity_poly.entity_id
_entity_poly.type
_entity_poly.pdbx_seq_one_letter_code
_entity_poly.pdbx_strand_id
1 'polypeptide(L)'
;MPVLNVHTRLLPAPADRVGELVETFGSAEDRIWPGPPFPPAHLHGPLAIGAVGGHGGGSYTVVGYQPERWLRFEFAPGALTGFHEFTIRPINDDTTELRHTTVIRLTGAARVIWPSMIRWLHDDCLESLLDRAELELTGSIRSPHRIRRYSLWLMRLGVMRERPASPAPSKSRRREVLRSVVRM
;
A
#
# COMPACT_ATOMS: atom_id res chain seq x y z
N MET A 1 -17.94 5.68 -9.22
CA MET A 1 -17.74 6.89 -8.40
C MET A 1 -16.25 7.15 -8.31
N PRO A 2 -15.73 8.29 -8.79
CA PRO A 2 -14.32 8.64 -8.60
C PRO A 2 -14.06 8.97 -7.13
N VAL A 3 -12.85 8.67 -6.66
CA VAL A 3 -12.34 9.02 -5.33
C VAL A 3 -10.92 9.54 -5.48
N LEU A 4 -10.67 10.66 -4.79
CA LEU A 4 -9.36 11.18 -4.49
C LEU A 4 -9.23 11.23 -2.96
N ASN A 5 -8.17 10.62 -2.44
CA ASN A 5 -7.84 10.62 -1.02
C ASN A 5 -6.33 10.90 -0.90
N VAL A 6 -5.98 11.96 -0.18
CA VAL A 6 -4.62 12.49 -0.12
C VAL A 6 -4.25 12.72 1.33
N HIS A 7 -3.11 12.18 1.73
CA HIS A 7 -2.50 12.37 3.04
C HIS A 7 -1.11 12.96 2.85
N THR A 8 -0.73 13.92 3.69
CA THR A 8 0.54 14.66 3.51
C THR A 8 1.13 15.00 4.87
N ARG A 9 2.45 14.86 5.00
CA ARG A 9 3.22 15.31 6.16
C ARG A 9 4.48 16.04 5.71
N LEU A 10 4.80 17.15 6.36
CA LEU A 10 6.11 17.79 6.26
C LEU A 10 7.04 17.10 7.27
N LEU A 11 8.08 16.47 6.78
CA LEU A 11 9.07 15.75 7.56
C LEU A 11 10.35 16.61 7.63
N PRO A 12 10.91 16.85 8.83
CA PRO A 12 12.15 17.60 8.99
C PRO A 12 13.34 16.68 8.69
N ALA A 13 13.45 16.27 7.44
CA ALA A 13 14.52 15.45 6.89
C ALA A 13 14.73 15.78 5.40
N PRO A 14 15.97 15.61 4.90
CA PRO A 14 16.27 15.75 3.47
C PRO A 14 15.58 14.65 2.66
N ALA A 15 15.37 14.91 1.36
CA ALA A 15 14.53 14.08 0.50
C ALA A 15 15.09 12.67 0.26
N ASP A 16 16.41 12.51 0.25
CA ASP A 16 17.11 11.23 0.15
C ASP A 16 16.77 10.31 1.34
N ARG A 17 16.81 10.83 2.57
CA ARG A 17 16.46 10.08 3.79
C ARG A 17 14.99 9.68 3.81
N VAL A 18 14.09 10.55 3.34
CA VAL A 18 12.67 10.20 3.17
C VAL A 18 12.51 9.12 2.09
N GLY A 19 13.24 9.24 0.98
CA GLY A 19 13.30 8.25 -0.09
C GLY A 19 13.71 6.88 0.38
N GLU A 20 14.88 6.77 1.01
CA GLU A 20 15.40 5.52 1.59
C GLU A 20 14.40 4.86 2.54
N LEU A 21 13.63 5.65 3.30
CA LEU A 21 12.60 5.13 4.19
C LEU A 21 11.40 4.58 3.41
N VAL A 22 10.86 5.35 2.46
CA VAL A 22 9.73 4.93 1.60
C VAL A 22 10.09 3.68 0.80
N GLU A 23 11.34 3.56 0.34
CA GLU A 23 11.81 2.42 -0.45
C GLU A 23 11.91 1.11 0.35
N THR A 24 11.82 1.16 1.69
CA THR A 24 11.66 -0.05 2.51
C THR A 24 10.24 -0.62 2.50
N PHE A 25 9.25 0.10 1.96
CA PHE A 25 7.85 -0.29 1.98
C PHE A 25 7.63 -1.70 1.40
N GLY A 26 6.96 -2.55 2.19
CA GLY A 26 6.63 -3.93 1.85
C GLY A 26 7.83 -4.88 1.75
N SER A 27 9.04 -4.43 2.08
CA SER A 27 10.22 -5.31 2.17
C SER A 27 10.25 -6.07 3.50
N ALA A 28 11.23 -6.97 3.66
CA ALA A 28 11.46 -7.63 4.94
C ALA A 28 11.94 -6.65 6.02
N GLU A 29 12.56 -5.55 5.61
CA GLU A 29 13.06 -4.45 6.44
C GLU A 29 12.11 -3.23 6.40
N ASP A 30 10.81 -3.42 6.18
CA ASP A 30 9.84 -2.32 6.15
C ASP A 30 9.86 -1.52 7.46
N ARG A 31 10.33 -0.27 7.35
CA ARG A 31 10.41 0.67 8.47
C ARG A 31 9.25 1.65 8.50
N ILE A 32 8.52 1.83 7.38
CA ILE A 32 7.52 2.88 7.23
C ILE A 32 6.10 2.38 7.54
N TRP A 33 5.80 1.10 7.35
CA TRP A 33 4.48 0.57 7.65
C TRP A 33 4.17 0.66 9.15
N PRO A 34 2.94 1.06 9.55
CA PRO A 34 2.59 1.30 10.95
C PRO A 34 2.57 0.05 11.83
N GLY A 35 2.57 -1.15 11.24
CA GLY A 35 2.47 -2.41 11.98
C GLY A 35 1.09 -2.63 12.62
N PRO A 36 0.99 -3.46 13.67
CA PRO A 36 -0.28 -3.75 14.34
C PRO A 36 -0.99 -2.47 14.82
N PRO A 37 -2.32 -2.37 14.66
CA PRO A 37 -3.26 -3.44 14.29
C PRO A 37 -3.45 -3.66 12.78
N PHE A 38 -2.74 -2.92 11.92
CA PHE A 38 -2.90 -3.04 10.48
C PHE A 38 -2.25 -4.34 9.97
N PRO A 39 -2.86 -5.04 8.98
CA PRO A 39 -2.22 -6.17 8.32
C PRO A 39 -0.89 -5.73 7.70
N PRO A 40 0.12 -6.61 7.63
CA PRO A 40 1.41 -6.25 7.05
C PRO A 40 1.26 -5.87 5.57
N ALA A 41 2.02 -4.87 5.14
CA ALA A 41 2.30 -4.66 3.73
C ALA A 41 3.43 -5.57 3.29
N HIS A 42 3.38 -6.05 2.05
CA HIS A 42 4.42 -6.88 1.48
C HIS A 42 4.56 -6.68 -0.02
N LEU A 43 5.79 -6.84 -0.51
CA LEU A 43 6.15 -7.01 -1.92
C LEU A 43 6.72 -8.42 -2.12
N HIS A 44 6.39 -9.02 -3.25
CA HIS A 44 6.96 -10.29 -3.69
C HIS A 44 8.27 -10.04 -4.42
N GLY A 45 9.36 -9.98 -3.66
CA GLY A 45 10.70 -9.67 -4.17
C GLY A 45 11.09 -8.20 -3.95
N PRO A 46 12.16 -7.74 -4.61
CA PRO A 46 12.66 -6.38 -4.43
C PRO A 46 11.69 -5.34 -5.00
N LEU A 47 11.79 -4.11 -4.49
CA LEU A 47 11.09 -2.96 -5.06
C LEU A 47 11.58 -2.72 -6.50
N ALA A 48 10.74 -3.07 -7.46
CA ALA A 48 10.99 -2.88 -8.89
C ALA A 48 9.66 -2.78 -9.63
N ILE A 49 9.67 -2.13 -10.81
CA ILE A 49 8.51 -2.13 -11.70
C ILE A 49 8.13 -3.59 -12.04
N GLY A 50 6.85 -3.92 -11.89
CA GLY A 50 6.30 -5.26 -12.05
C GLY A 50 6.27 -6.09 -10.76
N ALA A 51 6.88 -5.62 -9.66
CA ALA A 51 6.75 -6.29 -8.37
C ALA A 51 5.28 -6.27 -7.90
N VAL A 52 4.77 -7.44 -7.51
CA VAL A 52 3.41 -7.59 -7.00
C VAL A 52 3.46 -7.54 -5.48
N GLY A 53 2.48 -6.89 -4.86
CA GLY A 53 2.35 -6.83 -3.43
C GLY A 53 0.92 -6.69 -2.98
N GLY A 54 0.75 -6.38 -1.71
CA GLY A 54 -0.56 -6.19 -1.12
C GLY A 54 -0.49 -5.79 0.34
N HIS A 55 -1.65 -5.42 0.85
CA HIS A 55 -1.89 -5.32 2.29
C HIS A 55 -3.37 -5.55 2.57
N GLY A 56 -3.67 -6.37 3.57
CA GLY A 56 -5.03 -6.84 3.83
C GLY A 56 -5.61 -7.59 2.63
N GLY A 57 -6.88 -7.34 2.29
CA GLY A 57 -7.55 -7.99 1.17
C GLY A 57 -7.23 -7.42 -0.22
N GLY A 58 -6.37 -6.41 -0.33
CA GLY A 58 -6.04 -5.72 -1.58
C GLY A 58 -4.65 -6.06 -2.10
N SER A 59 -4.55 -6.40 -3.39
CA SER A 59 -3.28 -6.56 -4.11
C SER A 59 -3.04 -5.42 -5.08
N TYR A 60 -1.77 -5.15 -5.34
CA TYR A 60 -1.32 -4.12 -6.26
C TYR A 60 -0.01 -4.53 -6.95
N THR A 61 0.35 -3.84 -8.03
CA THR A 61 1.62 -4.00 -8.75
C THR A 61 2.33 -2.67 -8.83
N VAL A 62 3.65 -2.65 -8.63
CA VAL A 62 4.47 -1.46 -8.86
C VAL A 62 4.48 -1.15 -10.36
N VAL A 63 3.93 -0.01 -10.76
CA VAL A 63 3.82 0.39 -12.18
C VAL A 63 4.68 1.60 -12.54
N GLY A 64 5.20 2.29 -11.54
CA GLY A 64 6.11 3.41 -11.75
C GLY A 64 6.93 3.66 -10.51
N TYR A 65 8.21 3.95 -10.71
CA TYR A 65 9.16 4.14 -9.63
C TYR A 65 10.30 5.03 -10.14
N GLN A 66 10.58 6.08 -9.39
CA GLN A 66 11.80 6.88 -9.52
C GLN A 66 12.41 7.01 -8.13
N PRO A 67 13.65 6.53 -7.93
CA PRO A 67 14.29 6.53 -6.62
C PRO A 67 14.23 7.90 -5.94
N GLU A 68 13.93 7.91 -4.65
CA GLU A 68 13.83 9.12 -3.80
C GLU A 68 12.82 10.19 -4.27
N ARG A 69 12.01 9.92 -5.30
CA ARG A 69 11.08 10.89 -5.87
C ARG A 69 9.63 10.43 -5.78
N TRP A 70 9.32 9.26 -6.32
CA TRP A 70 7.95 8.75 -6.31
C TRP A 70 7.89 7.25 -6.58
N LEU A 71 6.82 6.64 -6.06
CA LEU A 71 6.53 5.22 -6.20
C LEU A 71 5.02 5.03 -6.36
N ARG A 72 4.59 4.35 -7.42
CA ARG A 72 3.18 4.12 -7.75
C ARG A 72 2.86 2.64 -7.84
N PHE A 73 1.77 2.26 -7.18
CA PHE A 73 1.19 0.93 -7.29
C PHE A 73 -0.20 1.01 -7.90
N GLU A 74 -0.45 0.19 -8.91
CA GLU A 74 -1.77 0.01 -9.51
C GLU A 74 -2.49 -1.14 -8.82
N PHE A 75 -3.74 -0.90 -8.42
CA PHE A 75 -4.56 -1.95 -7.80
C PHE A 75 -4.92 -3.03 -8.82
N ALA A 76 -4.93 -4.29 -8.38
CA ALA A 76 -5.43 -5.38 -9.22
C ALA A 76 -6.90 -5.13 -9.65
N PRO A 77 -7.32 -5.57 -10.85
CA PRO A 77 -8.68 -5.38 -11.33
C PRO A 77 -9.74 -5.89 -10.36
N GLY A 78 -10.81 -5.11 -10.15
CA GLY A 78 -11.89 -5.49 -9.24
C GLY A 78 -12.95 -4.40 -9.06
N ALA A 79 -13.57 -4.37 -7.87
CA ALA A 79 -14.60 -3.38 -7.53
C ALA A 79 -14.05 -1.95 -7.34
N LEU A 80 -12.73 -1.81 -7.29
CA LEU A 80 -11.98 -0.57 -7.40
C LEU A 80 -10.96 -0.71 -8.53
N THR A 81 -10.68 0.38 -9.24
CA THR A 81 -9.65 0.43 -10.28
C THR A 81 -8.95 1.78 -10.19
N GLY A 82 -7.62 1.78 -10.25
CA GLY A 82 -6.81 2.99 -10.10
C GLY A 82 -5.51 2.67 -9.39
N PHE A 83 -4.92 3.66 -8.74
CA PHE A 83 -3.61 3.53 -8.11
C PHE A 83 -3.55 4.22 -6.75
N HIS A 84 -2.51 3.88 -6.01
CA HIS A 84 -2.00 4.72 -4.94
C HIS A 84 -0.50 4.99 -5.14
N GLU A 85 -0.04 6.13 -4.66
CA GLU A 85 1.29 6.66 -4.94
C GLU A 85 1.87 7.37 -3.73
N PHE A 86 3.16 7.16 -3.49
CA PHE A 86 3.98 8.03 -2.67
C PHE A 86 4.72 9.04 -3.55
N THR A 87 4.71 10.31 -3.17
CA THR A 87 5.55 11.36 -3.76
C THR A 87 6.37 12.04 -2.67
N ILE A 88 7.64 12.29 -2.97
CA ILE A 88 8.64 12.87 -2.10
C ILE A 88 9.06 14.19 -2.73
N ARG A 89 8.62 15.30 -2.14
CA ARG A 89 8.88 16.64 -2.68
C ARG A 89 9.73 17.46 -1.70
N PRO A 90 10.99 17.79 -2.04
CA PRO A 90 11.78 18.69 -1.20
C PRO A 90 11.12 20.07 -1.16
N ILE A 91 10.98 20.62 0.04
CA ILE A 91 10.56 22.02 0.28
C ILE A 91 11.80 22.91 0.39
N ASN A 92 12.81 22.41 1.10
CA ASN A 92 14.16 22.96 1.23
C ASN A 92 15.11 21.80 1.62
N ASP A 93 16.37 22.10 1.92
CA ASP A 93 17.41 21.09 2.19
C ASP A 93 17.09 20.19 3.39
N ASP A 94 16.37 20.70 4.39
CA ASP A 94 16.09 19.97 5.65
C ASP A 94 14.61 19.59 5.82
N THR A 95 13.76 19.89 4.83
CA THR A 95 12.32 19.65 4.93
C THR A 95 11.77 19.07 3.64
N THR A 96 11.08 17.95 3.78
CA THR A 96 10.49 17.22 2.67
C THR A 96 9.01 16.96 2.91
N GLU A 97 8.19 17.21 1.90
CA GLU A 97 6.79 16.78 1.88
C GLU A 97 6.72 15.31 1.42
N LEU A 98 6.30 14.43 2.33
CA LEU A 98 5.85 13.09 1.97
C LEU A 98 4.34 13.12 1.77
N ARG A 99 3.90 12.74 0.58
CA ARG A 99 2.47 12.66 0.24
C ARG A 99 2.12 11.27 -0.23
N HIS A 100 1.02 10.75 0.29
CA HIS A 100 0.35 9.56 -0.23
C HIS A 100 -0.94 9.98 -0.94
N THR A 101 -1.15 9.48 -2.15
CA THR A 101 -2.31 9.81 -2.98
C THR A 101 -2.95 8.53 -3.48
N THR A 102 -4.25 8.36 -3.21
CA THR A 102 -5.09 7.30 -3.78
C THR A 102 -6.07 7.91 -4.79
N VAL A 103 -5.99 7.46 -6.03
CA VAL A 103 -6.91 7.82 -7.12
C VAL A 103 -7.57 6.55 -7.63
N ILE A 104 -8.86 6.40 -7.34
CA ILE A 104 -9.61 5.18 -7.71
C ILE A 104 -10.99 5.49 -8.28
N ARG A 105 -11.50 4.56 -9.08
CA ARG A 105 -12.88 4.51 -9.53
C ARG A 105 -13.57 3.30 -8.92
N LEU A 106 -14.65 3.56 -8.18
CA LEU A 106 -15.45 2.55 -7.49
C LEU A 106 -16.65 2.08 -8.32
N THR A 107 -16.88 0.76 -8.33
CA THR A 107 -18.02 0.09 -8.98
C THR A 107 -18.78 -0.80 -7.99
N GLY A 108 -20.03 -1.16 -8.32
CA GLY A 108 -20.86 -2.04 -7.50
C GLY A 108 -20.97 -1.64 -6.02
N ALA A 109 -20.91 -2.63 -5.13
CA ALA A 109 -20.99 -2.44 -3.68
C ALA A 109 -19.84 -1.59 -3.10
N ALA A 110 -18.70 -1.47 -3.79
CA ALA A 110 -17.58 -0.65 -3.33
C ALA A 110 -17.95 0.84 -3.22
N ARG A 111 -18.97 1.30 -3.95
CA ARG A 111 -19.49 2.67 -3.84
C ARG A 111 -20.07 2.99 -2.45
N VAL A 112 -20.53 1.98 -1.72
CA VAL A 112 -21.06 2.11 -0.35
C VAL A 112 -20.01 1.68 0.67
N ILE A 113 -19.35 0.55 0.43
CA ILE A 113 -18.33 -0.01 1.34
C ILE A 113 -17.17 0.98 1.56
N TRP A 114 -16.76 1.71 0.53
CA TRP A 114 -15.66 2.67 0.64
C TRP A 114 -15.95 3.81 1.64
N PRO A 115 -16.94 4.69 1.43
CA PRO A 115 -17.18 5.80 2.35
C PRO A 115 -17.63 5.35 3.75
N SER A 116 -18.23 4.17 3.87
CA SER A 116 -18.70 3.66 5.17
C SER A 116 -17.62 3.00 6.00
N MET A 117 -16.64 2.30 5.39
CA MET A 117 -15.69 1.46 6.13
C MET A 117 -14.24 1.65 5.66
N ILE A 118 -13.97 1.39 4.37
CA ILE A 118 -12.58 1.29 3.87
C ILE A 118 -11.87 2.64 3.92
N ARG A 119 -12.56 3.75 3.64
CA ARG A 119 -12.00 5.09 3.77
C ARG A 119 -11.43 5.31 5.17
N TRP A 120 -12.19 5.00 6.20
CA TRP A 120 -11.77 5.24 7.58
C TRP A 120 -10.56 4.37 7.96
N LEU A 121 -10.58 3.10 7.59
CA LEU A 121 -9.45 2.19 7.79
C LEU A 121 -8.19 2.67 7.06
N HIS A 122 -8.34 3.08 5.81
CA HIS A 122 -7.26 3.61 4.97
C HIS A 122 -6.67 4.89 5.56
N ASP A 123 -7.52 5.86 5.92
CA ASP A 123 -7.10 7.12 6.51
C ASP A 123 -6.34 6.88 7.84
N ASP A 124 -6.81 5.97 8.70
CA ASP A 124 -6.11 5.65 9.94
C ASP A 124 -4.77 4.95 9.70
N CYS A 125 -4.70 4.07 8.69
CA CYS A 125 -3.46 3.41 8.29
C CYS A 125 -2.43 4.40 7.79
N LEU A 126 -2.84 5.35 6.94
CA LEU A 126 -1.94 6.34 6.36
C LEU A 126 -1.47 7.37 7.37
N GLU A 127 -2.32 7.85 8.27
CA GLU A 127 -1.88 8.76 9.32
C GLU A 127 -0.90 8.07 10.29
N SER A 128 -1.15 6.80 10.64
CA SER A 128 -0.18 6.01 11.42
C SER A 128 1.12 5.73 10.65
N LEU A 129 1.06 5.56 9.32
CA LEU A 129 2.24 5.42 8.45
C LEU A 129 3.07 6.71 8.44
N LEU A 130 2.41 7.87 8.35
CA LEU A 130 3.09 9.17 8.39
C LEU A 130 3.70 9.47 9.76
N ASP A 131 3.05 9.06 10.85
CA ASP A 131 3.63 9.12 12.19
C ASP A 131 4.84 8.20 12.34
N ARG A 132 4.79 6.99 11.79
CA ARG A 132 5.93 6.07 11.73
C ARG A 132 7.10 6.71 10.97
N ALA A 133 6.81 7.37 9.85
CA ALA A 133 7.83 8.08 9.08
C ALA A 133 8.48 9.22 9.89
N GLU A 134 7.68 10.02 10.59
CA GLU A 134 8.18 11.09 11.46
C GLU A 134 9.04 10.53 12.60
N LEU A 135 8.60 9.43 13.21
CA LEU A 135 9.33 8.75 14.28
C LEU A 135 10.70 8.21 13.80
N GLU A 136 10.74 7.52 12.67
CA GLU A 136 11.97 6.94 12.13
C GLU A 136 13.00 8.01 11.72
N LEU A 137 12.53 9.16 11.22
CA LEU A 137 13.40 10.24 10.75
C LEU A 137 13.87 11.17 11.87
N THR A 138 13.08 11.35 12.93
CA THR A 138 13.31 12.39 13.95
C THR A 138 13.46 11.86 15.37
N GLY A 139 13.12 10.59 15.61
CA GLY A 139 13.07 9.99 16.93
C GLY A 139 11.85 10.40 17.78
N SER A 140 10.94 11.23 17.26
CA SER A 140 9.73 11.64 17.97
C SER A 140 8.56 11.90 17.00
N ILE A 141 7.35 12.05 17.54
CA ILE A 141 6.16 12.41 16.74
C ILE A 141 5.58 13.68 17.35
N ARG A 142 5.50 14.76 16.57
CA ARG A 142 4.99 16.05 17.06
C ARG A 142 3.51 15.98 17.43
N SER A 143 2.70 15.31 16.60
CA SER A 143 1.26 15.18 16.81
C SER A 143 0.81 13.75 16.50
N PRO A 144 0.82 12.86 17.50
CA PRO A 144 0.47 11.45 17.29
C PRO A 144 -0.99 11.29 16.89
N HIS A 145 -1.21 10.63 15.77
CA HIS A 145 -2.50 10.18 15.31
C HIS A 145 -3.11 9.16 16.27
N ARG A 146 -4.41 9.28 16.50
CA ARG A 146 -5.19 8.36 17.31
C ARG A 146 -6.13 7.59 16.42
N ILE A 147 -5.85 6.30 16.24
CA ILE A 147 -6.70 5.39 15.48
C ILE A 147 -8.12 5.44 16.04
N ARG A 148 -9.10 5.60 15.14
CA ARG A 148 -10.50 5.72 15.53
C ARG A 148 -11.01 4.42 16.13
N ARG A 149 -11.85 4.52 17.17
CA ARG A 149 -12.52 3.35 17.78
C ARG A 149 -13.30 2.53 16.75
N TYR A 150 -13.91 3.20 15.79
CA TYR A 150 -14.62 2.56 14.68
C TYR A 150 -13.69 1.67 13.84
N SER A 151 -12.52 2.17 13.45
CA SER A 151 -11.53 1.39 12.69
C SER A 151 -10.97 0.23 13.50
N LEU A 152 -10.70 0.42 14.79
CA LEU A 152 -10.32 -0.67 15.70
C LEU A 152 -11.39 -1.76 15.76
N TRP A 153 -12.67 -1.38 15.78
CA TRP A 153 -13.78 -2.32 15.77
C TRP A 153 -13.87 -3.06 14.42
N LEU A 154 -13.75 -2.36 13.29
CA LEU A 154 -13.72 -2.98 11.96
C LEU A 154 -12.55 -3.96 11.78
N MET A 155 -11.36 -3.63 12.29
CA MET A 155 -10.21 -4.54 12.27
C MET A 155 -10.45 -5.79 13.10
N ARG A 156 -11.08 -5.66 14.28
CA ARG A 156 -11.48 -6.82 15.11
C ARG A 156 -12.53 -7.71 14.43
N LEU A 157 -13.40 -7.14 13.61
CA LEU A 157 -14.34 -7.90 12.78
C LEU A 157 -13.70 -8.58 11.56
N GLY A 158 -12.40 -8.37 11.32
CA GLY A 158 -11.67 -9.02 10.24
C GLY A 158 -11.93 -8.40 8.86
N VAL A 159 -12.42 -7.14 8.79
CA VAL A 159 -12.65 -6.44 7.51
C VAL A 159 -11.39 -6.33 6.67
N MET A 160 -10.22 -6.21 7.33
CA MET A 160 -8.91 -6.10 6.68
C MET A 160 -8.14 -7.43 6.66
N ARG A 161 -8.76 -8.55 7.04
CA ARG A 161 -8.05 -9.83 7.12
C ARG A 161 -7.55 -10.24 5.74
N GLU A 162 -6.27 -10.60 5.67
CA GLU A 162 -5.71 -11.18 4.45
C GLU A 162 -6.54 -12.40 4.04
N ARG A 163 -6.90 -12.46 2.76
CA ARG A 163 -7.39 -13.71 2.20
C ARG A 163 -6.19 -14.62 2.03
N PRO A 164 -6.27 -15.89 2.43
CA PRO A 164 -5.18 -16.83 2.16
C PRO A 164 -4.87 -16.81 0.66
N ALA A 165 -3.59 -16.69 0.32
CA ALA A 165 -3.15 -16.74 -1.06
C ALA A 165 -3.74 -18.00 -1.71
N SER A 166 -4.43 -17.84 -2.84
CA SER A 166 -4.81 -19.02 -3.63
C SER A 166 -3.52 -19.75 -4.00
N PRO A 167 -3.43 -21.08 -3.77
CA PRO A 167 -2.23 -21.82 -4.11
C PRO A 167 -1.91 -21.59 -5.59
N ALA A 168 -0.64 -21.27 -5.87
CA ALA A 168 -0.18 -21.06 -7.24
C ALA A 168 -0.66 -22.22 -8.13
N PRO A 169 -1.13 -21.95 -9.37
CA PRO A 169 -1.56 -23.02 -10.26
C PRO A 169 -0.40 -24.01 -10.41
N SER A 170 -0.59 -25.22 -9.89
CA SER A 170 0.44 -26.24 -9.93
C SER A 170 0.88 -26.46 -11.37
N LYS A 171 2.19 -26.56 -11.60
CA LYS A 171 2.81 -26.78 -12.93
C LYS A 171 2.36 -28.10 -13.60
N SER A 172 1.45 -28.87 -13.00
CA SER A 172 0.97 -30.15 -13.51
C SER A 172 0.06 -30.03 -14.73
N ARG A 173 -0.59 -28.89 -14.99
CA ARG A 173 -1.55 -28.76 -16.10
C ARG A 173 -0.98 -28.38 -17.46
N ARG A 174 0.35 -28.22 -17.60
CA ARG A 174 1.00 -28.03 -18.92
C ARG A 174 1.44 -29.33 -19.61
N ARG A 175 1.32 -30.50 -18.97
CA ARG A 175 1.71 -31.78 -19.60
C ARG A 175 0.58 -32.54 -20.28
N GLU A 176 -0.67 -32.11 -20.13
CA GLU A 176 -1.82 -32.82 -20.70
C GLU A 176 -2.20 -32.36 -22.12
N VAL A 177 -1.77 -31.17 -22.54
CA VAL A 177 -2.07 -30.65 -23.90
C VAL A 177 -1.03 -31.09 -24.95
N LEU A 178 0.20 -31.44 -24.55
CA LEU A 178 1.24 -31.87 -25.50
C LEU A 178 1.29 -33.38 -25.79
N ARG A 179 0.46 -34.21 -25.14
CA ARG A 179 0.40 -35.66 -25.43
C ARG A 179 -0.66 -36.05 -26.47
N SER A 180 -1.52 -35.13 -26.90
CA SER A 180 -2.54 -35.40 -27.93
C SER A 180 -2.06 -35.18 -29.37
N VAL A 181 -0.86 -34.61 -29.61
CA VAL A 181 -0.39 -34.27 -30.97
C VAL A 181 0.65 -35.28 -31.51
N VAL A 182 1.00 -36.33 -30.75
CA VAL A 182 1.98 -37.36 -31.19
C VAL A 182 1.36 -38.77 -31.24
N ARG A 183 0.05 -38.91 -31.06
CA ARG A 183 -0.67 -40.16 -31.36
C ARG A 183 -2.06 -39.87 -31.94
N MET A 184 -2.10 -39.47 -33.21
CA MET A 184 -2.93 -40.07 -34.25
C MET A 184 -2.63 -39.43 -35.59
#